data_AF-A0A6I5NLV2-F1
#
_entry.id   AF-A0A6I5NLV2-F1
#
_cell.length_a   1.000
_cell.length_b   1.000
_cell.length_c   1.000
_cell.angle_alpha   90.00
_cell.angle_beta   90.00
_cell.angle_gamma   90.00
#
_symmetry.space_group_name_H-M   'P 1'
#
loop_
_entity.id
_entity.type
_entity.pdbx_description
1 polymer ?
#
loop_
_entity_poly.entity_id
_entity_poly.type
_entity_poly.pdbx_seq_one_letter_code
_entity_poly.pdbx_strand_id
1 'polypeptide(L)'
;MNNRDGVHDFLVVRLLIVCLAIAVSVLSFAWPAHARSCYHRGGHDICLERVQRSAKYHWRYRVEATIDGQRQPLTRYDCRDRTHTFLKGPQKGRPQKFTSAGIGDKLCQLVNR
;
A
#
# COMPACT_ATOMS: atom_id res chain seq x y z
N MET A 1 7.72 -31.43 57.17
CA MET A 1 7.24 -30.36 56.27
C MET A 1 8.39 -29.42 55.96
N ASN A 2 8.91 -29.39 54.73
CA ASN A 2 8.97 -28.16 53.91
C ASN A 2 9.63 -28.50 52.56
N ASN A 3 8.83 -28.63 51.51
CA ASN A 3 9.30 -28.82 50.12
C ASN A 3 8.57 -27.81 49.21
N ARG A 4 8.39 -26.58 49.70
CA ARG A 4 7.60 -25.52 49.02
C ARG A 4 8.46 -24.41 48.41
N ASP A 5 9.72 -24.27 48.82
CA ASP A 5 10.57 -23.15 48.40
C ASP A 5 11.11 -23.33 46.98
N GLY A 6 11.51 -24.55 46.58
CA GLY A 6 11.96 -24.82 45.21
C GLY A 6 10.85 -24.68 44.17
N VAL A 7 9.60 -25.00 44.52
CA VAL A 7 8.47 -24.97 43.56
C VAL A 7 8.09 -23.53 43.19
N HIS A 8 8.22 -22.58 44.12
CA HIS A 8 7.94 -21.17 43.87
C HIS A 8 9.00 -20.52 42.97
N ASP A 9 10.28 -20.83 43.18
CA ASP A 9 11.37 -20.33 42.33
C ASP A 9 11.24 -20.81 40.88
N PHE A 10 10.97 -22.11 40.69
CA PHE A 10 10.73 -22.68 39.35
C PHE A 10 9.48 -22.10 38.66
N LEU A 11 8.45 -21.72 39.42
CA LEU A 11 7.23 -21.10 38.90
C LEU A 11 7.51 -19.65 38.44
N VAL A 12 8.25 -18.88 39.22
CA VAL A 12 8.61 -17.48 38.91
C VAL A 12 9.50 -17.40 37.68
N VAL A 13 10.52 -18.27 37.57
CA VAL A 13 11.40 -18.31 36.38
C VAL A 13 10.62 -18.66 35.12
N ARG A 14 9.67 -19.60 35.17
CA ARG A 14 8.82 -19.95 34.03
C ARG A 14 7.92 -18.78 33.61
N LEU A 15 7.34 -18.06 34.57
CA LEU A 15 6.56 -16.86 34.30
C LEU A 15 7.40 -15.77 33.61
N LEU A 16 8.64 -15.55 34.06
CA LEU A 16 9.55 -14.58 33.43
C LEU A 16 9.91 -14.97 31.99
N ILE A 17 10.21 -16.25 31.74
CA ILE A 17 10.49 -16.75 30.39
C ILE A 17 9.28 -16.59 29.47
N VAL A 18 8.07 -16.91 29.97
CA VAL A 18 6.82 -16.74 29.22
C VAL A 18 6.55 -15.27 28.92
N CYS A 19 6.71 -14.38 29.89
CA CYS A 19 6.56 -12.94 29.70
C CYS A 19 7.57 -12.39 28.68
N LEU A 20 8.83 -12.84 28.75
CA LEU A 20 9.86 -12.46 27.78
C LEU A 20 9.51 -12.95 26.38
N ALA A 21 9.06 -14.19 26.23
CA ALA A 21 8.63 -14.75 24.94
C ALA A 21 7.43 -13.99 24.35
N ILE A 22 6.46 -13.60 25.19
CA ILE A 22 5.33 -12.78 24.77
C ILE A 22 5.80 -11.39 24.32
N ALA A 23 6.68 -10.73 25.10
CA ALA A 23 7.20 -9.41 24.76
C ALA A 23 7.95 -9.42 23.40
N VAL A 24 8.78 -10.44 23.17
CA VAL A 24 9.51 -10.61 21.89
C VAL A 24 8.54 -10.88 20.73
N SER A 25 7.48 -11.65 20.96
CA SER A 25 6.45 -11.92 19.94
C SER A 25 5.70 -10.64 19.52
N VAL A 26 5.32 -9.79 20.48
CA VAL A 26 4.64 -8.52 20.20
C VAL A 26 5.55 -7.55 19.42
N LEU A 27 6.85 -7.51 19.73
CA LEU A 27 7.83 -6.68 19.01
C LEU A 27 8.08 -7.16 17.56
N SER A 28 7.81 -8.43 17.26
CA SER A 28 8.00 -9.00 15.92
C SER A 28 6.85 -8.71 14.97
N PHE A 29 5.75 -8.15 15.47
CA PHE A 29 4.56 -7.85 14.66
C PHE A 29 4.70 -6.51 13.94
N ALA A 30 5.36 -6.51 12.78
CA ALA A 30 5.44 -5.33 11.93
C ALA A 30 4.07 -5.02 11.29
N TRP A 31 3.62 -3.77 11.40
CA TRP A 31 2.42 -3.31 10.69
C TRP A 31 2.72 -3.11 9.20
N PRO A 32 1.80 -3.49 8.29
CA PRO A 32 1.96 -3.19 6.87
C PRO A 32 2.00 -1.67 6.66
N ALA A 33 3.16 -1.15 6.28
CA ALA A 33 3.29 0.24 5.86
C ALA A 33 2.71 0.39 4.44
N HIS A 34 1.59 1.09 4.31
CA HIS A 34 1.09 1.52 3.01
C HIS A 34 1.98 2.65 2.48
N ALA A 35 3.02 2.29 1.72
CA ALA A 35 3.89 3.26 1.08
C ALA A 35 3.14 3.97 -0.06
N ARG A 36 2.82 5.25 0.14
CA ARG A 36 2.33 6.14 -0.91
C ARG A 36 3.48 6.40 -1.89
N SER A 37 3.26 6.13 -3.18
CA SER A 37 4.27 6.41 -4.21
C SER A 37 4.08 7.83 -4.74
N CYS A 38 4.94 8.76 -4.30
CA CYS A 38 4.94 10.15 -4.74
C CYS A 38 6.10 10.44 -5.69
N TYR A 39 5.87 11.35 -6.64
CA TYR A 39 6.90 11.84 -7.53
C TYR A 39 6.57 13.26 -7.99
N HIS A 40 7.61 14.06 -8.19
CA HIS A 40 7.50 15.41 -8.70
C HIS A 40 7.55 15.41 -10.24
N ARG A 41 6.62 16.11 -10.89
CA ARG A 41 6.60 16.26 -12.35
C ARG A 41 5.98 17.58 -12.76
N GLY A 42 6.69 18.36 -13.58
CA GLY A 42 6.17 19.59 -14.17
C GLY A 42 5.77 20.65 -13.14
N GLY A 43 6.45 20.71 -11.99
CA GLY A 43 6.13 21.64 -10.90
C GLY A 43 5.03 21.14 -9.94
N HIS A 44 4.43 19.97 -10.21
CA HIS A 44 3.39 19.39 -9.40
C HIS A 44 3.86 18.15 -8.65
N ASP A 45 3.40 17.99 -7.42
CA ASP A 45 3.60 16.79 -6.62
C ASP A 45 2.45 15.82 -6.85
N ILE A 46 2.77 14.68 -7.46
CA ILE A 46 1.79 13.65 -7.80
C ILE A 46 2.01 12.45 -6.90
N CYS A 47 0.97 12.07 -6.17
CA CYS A 47 1.01 10.92 -5.29
C CYS A 47 -0.04 9.87 -5.69
N LEU A 48 0.40 8.63 -5.80
CA LEU A 48 -0.47 7.47 -6.00
C LEU A 48 -0.93 6.97 -4.63
N GLU A 49 -2.13 7.37 -4.22
CA GLU A 49 -2.75 6.98 -2.94
C GLU A 49 -3.03 5.48 -2.88
N ARG A 50 -3.56 4.96 -3.99
CA ARG A 50 -3.95 3.56 -4.09
C ARG A 50 -3.85 3.11 -5.54
N VAL A 51 -3.16 1.99 -5.74
CA VAL A 51 -3.03 1.33 -7.04
C VAL A 51 -3.55 -0.10 -6.89
N GLN A 52 -4.68 -0.41 -7.53
CA GLN A 52 -5.29 -1.74 -7.51
C GLN A 52 -5.20 -2.38 -8.90
N ARG A 53 -4.47 -3.48 -9.01
CA ARG A 53 -4.41 -4.30 -10.24
C ARG A 53 -5.74 -5.01 -10.46
N SER A 54 -6.17 -5.14 -11.72
CA SER A 54 -7.34 -5.94 -12.08
C SER A 54 -7.03 -7.44 -12.02
N ALA A 55 -7.97 -8.23 -11.50
CA ALA A 55 -7.87 -9.69 -11.48
C ALA A 55 -7.98 -10.33 -12.88
N LYS A 56 -8.74 -9.72 -13.80
CA LYS A 56 -8.96 -10.27 -15.15
C LYS A 56 -7.89 -9.83 -16.16
N TYR A 57 -7.36 -8.63 -16.00
CA TYR A 57 -6.41 -8.03 -16.95
C TYR A 57 -5.22 -7.46 -16.19
N HIS A 58 -4.09 -8.18 -16.15
CA HIS A 58 -2.93 -7.82 -15.33
C HIS A 58 -2.28 -6.47 -15.73
N TRP A 59 -2.53 -5.99 -16.95
CA TRP A 59 -2.09 -4.69 -17.46
C TRP A 59 -3.05 -3.53 -17.12
N ARG A 60 -4.16 -3.79 -16.43
CA ARG A 60 -5.15 -2.76 -16.03
C ARG A 60 -5.08 -2.46 -14.54
N TYR A 61 -5.12 -1.18 -14.22
CA TYR A 61 -4.98 -0.68 -12.85
C TYR A 61 -6.07 0.35 -12.56
N ARG A 62 -6.65 0.30 -11.35
CA ARG A 62 -7.49 1.38 -10.81
C ARG A 62 -6.63 2.20 -9.87
N VAL A 63 -6.62 3.51 -10.08
CA VAL A 63 -5.73 4.41 -9.37
C VAL A 63 -6.53 5.55 -8.74
N GLU A 64 -6.29 5.75 -7.46
CA GLU A 64 -6.63 6.97 -6.73
C GLU A 64 -5.32 7.73 -6.56
N ALA A 65 -5.33 9.00 -6.96
CA ALA A 65 -4.14 9.85 -6.92
C ALA A 65 -4.49 11.22 -6.37
N THR A 66 -3.47 11.94 -5.91
CA THR A 66 -3.53 13.35 -5.56
C THR A 66 -2.52 14.12 -6.40
N ILE A 67 -2.87 15.34 -6.77
CA ILE A 67 -1.96 16.32 -7.41
C ILE A 67 -1.96 17.54 -6.51
N ASP A 68 -0.80 17.91 -5.96
CA ASP A 68 -0.63 18.98 -4.98
C ASP A 68 -1.62 18.85 -3.79
N GLY A 69 -1.80 17.61 -3.33
CA GLY A 69 -2.75 17.27 -2.26
C GLY A 69 -4.23 17.19 -2.68
N GLN A 70 -4.59 17.62 -3.90
CA GLN A 70 -5.96 17.57 -4.40
C GLN A 70 -6.30 16.20 -5.01
N ARG A 71 -7.35 15.55 -4.49
CA ARG A 71 -7.79 14.22 -4.95
C ARG A 71 -8.28 14.26 -6.39
N GLN A 72 -7.70 13.39 -7.21
CA GLN A 72 -8.09 13.18 -8.58
C GLN A 72 -9.23 12.16 -8.69
N PRO A 73 -10.06 12.23 -9.74
CA PRO A 73 -11.10 11.23 -9.97
C PRO A 73 -10.52 9.82 -10.06
N LEU A 74 -11.22 8.84 -9.51
CA LEU A 74 -10.86 7.43 -9.63
C LEU A 74 -10.76 7.06 -11.12
N THR A 75 -9.57 6.62 -11.53
CA THR A 75 -9.24 6.43 -12.94
C THR A 75 -8.71 5.04 -13.18
N ARG A 76 -9.17 4.39 -14.25
CA ARG A 76 -8.63 3.12 -14.73
C ARG A 76 -7.56 3.39 -15.78
N TYR A 77 -6.37 2.85 -15.59
CA TYR A 77 -5.26 2.92 -16.52
C TYR A 77 -5.06 1.56 -17.19
N ASP A 78 -4.82 1.56 -18.49
CA ASP A 78 -4.46 0.41 -19.31
C ASP A 78 -3.04 0.62 -19.82
N CYS A 79 -2.09 -0.14 -19.26
CA CYS A 79 -0.67 -0.02 -19.60
C CYS A 79 -0.30 -0.65 -20.94
N ARG A 80 -1.15 -1.54 -21.48
CA ARG A 80 -0.93 -2.16 -22.79
C ARG A 80 -1.27 -1.19 -23.90
N ASP A 81 -2.44 -0.56 -23.81
CA ASP A 81 -2.94 0.34 -24.87
C ASP A 81 -2.56 1.82 -24.66
N ARG A 82 -1.90 2.11 -23.53
CA ARG A 82 -1.51 3.46 -23.07
C ARG A 82 -2.71 4.41 -23.03
N THR A 83 -3.79 3.95 -22.42
CA THR A 83 -5.03 4.72 -22.26
C THR A 83 -5.51 4.74 -20.82
N HIS A 84 -6.21 5.80 -20.44
CA HIS A 84 -6.90 5.88 -19.16
C HIS A 84 -8.38 6.17 -19.37
N THR A 85 -9.19 5.90 -18.35
CA THR A 85 -10.64 6.12 -18.38
C THR A 85 -11.10 6.53 -16.99
N PHE A 86 -11.74 7.68 -16.88
CA PHE A 86 -12.36 8.11 -15.63
C PHE A 86 -13.51 7.17 -15.28
N LEU A 87 -13.59 6.71 -14.02
CA LEU A 87 -14.67 5.85 -13.55
C LEU A 87 -15.83 6.66 -12.92
N LYS A 88 -15.57 7.93 -12.61
CA LYS A 88 -16.53 8.88 -12.03
C LYS A 88 -16.41 10.24 -12.74
N GLY A 89 -17.43 11.09 -12.58
CA GLY A 89 -17.45 12.43 -13.14
C GLY A 89 -17.99 12.51 -14.59
N PRO A 90 -18.01 13.71 -15.18
CA PRO A 90 -18.64 13.97 -16.48
C PRO A 90 -17.96 13.27 -17.66
N GLN A 91 -16.65 12.97 -17.53
CA GLN A 91 -15.88 12.26 -18.56
C GLN A 91 -15.85 10.74 -18.38
N LYS A 92 -16.75 10.19 -17.54
CA LYS A 92 -16.80 8.76 -17.22
C LYS A 92 -16.87 7.89 -18.48
N GLY A 93 -16.09 6.81 -18.48
CA GLY A 93 -16.20 5.76 -19.49
C GLY A 93 -15.56 6.07 -20.84
N ARG A 94 -15.13 7.32 -21.08
CA ARG A 94 -14.44 7.72 -22.31
C ARG A 94 -12.94 7.40 -22.20
N PRO A 95 -12.39 6.49 -23.03
CA PRO A 95 -10.96 6.24 -23.05
C PRO A 95 -10.20 7.44 -23.61
N GLN A 96 -9.13 7.84 -22.94
CA GLN A 96 -8.22 8.91 -23.37
C GLN A 96 -6.80 8.37 -23.43
N LYS A 97 -6.02 8.82 -24.41
CA LYS A 97 -4.60 8.46 -24.51
C LYS A 97 -3.81 9.08 -23.36
N PHE A 98 -2.71 8.44 -22.98
CA PHE A 98 -1.78 9.05 -22.05
C PHE A 98 -1.18 10.32 -22.64
N THR A 99 -0.99 11.31 -21.78
CA THR A 99 -0.20 12.50 -22.07
C THR A 99 1.15 12.33 -21.39
N SER A 100 2.20 12.92 -21.98
CA SER A 100 3.57 12.86 -21.42
C SER A 100 3.68 13.48 -20.02
N ALA A 101 2.81 14.44 -19.69
CA ALA A 101 2.71 15.04 -18.36
C ALA A 101 1.81 14.25 -17.39
N GLY A 102 1.03 13.29 -17.89
CA GLY A 102 0.04 12.56 -17.12
C GLY A 102 0.62 11.46 -16.23
N ILE A 103 -0.24 10.93 -15.37
CA ILE A 103 0.09 9.89 -14.38
C ILE A 103 0.44 8.55 -15.04
N GLY A 104 -0.16 8.26 -16.20
CA GLY A 104 -0.17 6.93 -16.82
C GLY A 104 1.21 6.35 -17.11
N ASP A 105 2.13 7.14 -17.67
CA ASP A 105 3.45 6.64 -18.04
C ASP A 105 4.28 6.24 -16.82
N LYS A 106 4.27 7.07 -15.78
CA LYS A 106 5.02 6.80 -14.56
C LYS A 106 4.41 5.63 -13.79
N LEU A 107 3.08 5.55 -13.72
CA LEU A 107 2.37 4.41 -13.14
C LEU A 107 2.80 3.09 -13.79
N CYS A 108 2.78 3.02 -15.13
CA CYS A 108 3.09 1.79 -15.85
C CYS A 108 4.55 1.35 -15.67
N GLN A 109 5.48 2.29 -15.48
CA GLN A 109 6.86 1.98 -15.12
C GLN A 109 6.97 1.41 -13.70
N LEU A 110 6.22 1.95 -12.73
CA LEU A 110 6.28 1.51 -11.33
C LEU A 110 5.71 0.10 -11.13
N VAL A 111 4.66 -0.25 -11.87
CA VAL A 111 3.95 -1.54 -11.71
C VAL A 111 4.49 -2.68 -12.57
N ASN A 112 5.41 -2.38 -13.49
CA ASN A 112 6.07 -3.34 -14.38
C ASN A 112 7.49 -3.70 -13.91
N ARG A 113 7.74 -3.59 -12.60
CA ARG A 113 9.00 -3.96 -11.97
C ARG A 113 8.82 -5.33 -11.32
#